data_AF-A0A920EWT9-F1
#
_entry.id   AF-A0A920EWT9-F1
#
_cell.length_a   1.000
_cell.length_b   1.000
_cell.length_c   1.000
_cell.angle_alpha   90.00
_cell.angle_beta   90.00
_cell.angle_gamma   90.00
#
_symmetry.space_group_name_H-M   'P 1'
#
loop_
_entity.id
_entity.type
_entity.pdbx_description
1 polymer ?
#
loop_
_entity_poly.entity_id
_entity_poly.type
_entity_poly.pdbx_seq_one_letter_code
_entity_poly.pdbx_strand_id
1 'polypeptide(L)'
;MPWLEHIGLEIEAEMVLDPKSASLPVPVQRYIGGIPVRTIEMVPYPHFPDIRGDDLNLDHPITGSLNQITLNWASPIIADTDKLSEDRVVKLIKSSASSWTSENLNVIPDYKSYPDTGFANVNKRGSEDLAVAISGPFKSYFADAVDIQSEKGLLEDLIKESPSSAKLILISSNSFAADGSIDLASHAMSTLYTKPLEFMQNAVDWSTEDESLLGLRGKSQFARTLYPMSEDTQKGWELFNYILAIIGLFFVWLWQRQRDRRDLRAQKIMLGMENQKSGE
;
A
#
# COMPACT_ATOMS: atom_id res chain seq x y z
N MET A 1 -1.76 25.32 -5.59
CA MET A 1 -2.97 25.82 -6.29
C MET A 1 -3.61 26.88 -5.41
N PRO A 2 -3.76 28.14 -5.85
CA PRO A 2 -4.11 29.26 -4.97
C PRO A 2 -5.41 29.08 -4.16
N TRP A 3 -6.41 28.41 -4.74
CA TRP A 3 -7.68 28.14 -4.06
C TRP A 3 -7.55 27.15 -2.90
N LEU A 4 -6.75 26.08 -3.05
CA LEU A 4 -6.49 25.11 -1.98
C LEU A 4 -5.67 25.76 -0.86
N GLU A 5 -4.63 26.53 -1.23
CA GLU A 5 -3.75 27.22 -0.27
C GLU A 5 -4.51 28.24 0.58
N HIS A 6 -5.55 28.86 0.01
CA HIS A 6 -6.47 29.73 0.72
C HIS A 6 -7.30 28.98 1.78
N ILE A 7 -7.73 27.76 1.46
CA ILE A 7 -8.47 26.89 2.39
C ILE A 7 -7.52 26.32 3.45
N GLY A 8 -6.21 26.26 3.18
CA GLY A 8 -5.19 25.71 4.08
C GLY A 8 -4.67 24.34 3.66
N LEU A 9 -4.87 23.94 2.40
CA LEU A 9 -4.31 22.71 1.85
C LEU A 9 -3.32 23.03 0.72
N GLU A 10 -2.25 22.28 0.64
CA GLU A 10 -1.26 22.36 -0.42
C GLU A 10 -0.97 20.95 -0.96
N ILE A 11 -0.77 20.84 -2.27
CA ILE A 11 -0.24 19.63 -2.90
C ILE A 11 1.16 19.99 -3.36
N GLU A 12 2.16 19.29 -2.85
CA GLU A 12 3.55 19.56 -3.22
C GLU A 12 3.83 19.18 -4.69
N ALA A 13 4.76 19.89 -5.32
CA ALA A 13 5.19 19.64 -6.70
C ALA A 13 6.17 18.45 -6.81
N GLU A 14 5.95 17.41 -6.00
CA GLU A 14 6.73 16.19 -5.92
C GLU A 14 5.80 14.98 -6.07
N MET A 15 6.34 13.84 -6.51
CA MET A 15 5.62 12.57 -6.48
C MET A 15 6.16 11.69 -5.36
N VAL A 16 5.26 10.96 -4.70
CA VAL A 16 5.60 9.96 -3.71
C VAL A 16 6.04 8.66 -4.41
N LEU A 17 7.11 8.10 -3.90
CA LEU A 17 7.61 6.76 -4.18
C LEU A 17 7.59 5.98 -2.87
N ASP A 18 7.01 4.78 -2.90
CA ASP A 18 6.90 3.91 -1.72
C ASP A 18 7.49 2.54 -2.04
N PRO A 19 8.41 1.99 -1.23
CA PRO A 19 8.87 0.60 -1.41
C PRO A 19 7.73 -0.43 -1.30
N LYS A 20 6.67 -0.09 -0.55
CA LYS A 20 5.44 -0.88 -0.46
C LYS A 20 4.52 -0.45 -1.61
N SER A 21 4.80 -0.97 -2.81
CA SER A 21 4.09 -0.60 -4.04
C SER A 21 3.47 -1.77 -4.78
N ALA A 22 2.53 -1.46 -5.67
CA ALA A 22 2.07 -2.40 -6.68
C ALA A 22 3.21 -2.74 -7.66
N SER A 23 3.16 -3.96 -8.21
CA SER A 23 4.08 -4.38 -9.26
C SER A 23 3.43 -4.23 -10.63
N LEU A 24 4.19 -3.77 -11.63
CA LEU A 24 3.74 -3.64 -13.01
C LEU A 24 4.25 -4.78 -13.88
N PRO A 25 3.44 -5.27 -14.84
CA PRO A 25 3.87 -6.28 -15.81
C PRO A 25 4.76 -5.64 -16.86
N VAL A 26 6.06 -5.94 -16.82
CA VAL A 26 7.04 -5.42 -17.80
C VAL A 26 7.54 -6.55 -18.69
N PRO A 27 7.51 -6.38 -20.02
CA PRO A 27 8.08 -7.36 -20.94
C PRO A 27 9.61 -7.29 -20.90
N VAL A 28 10.26 -8.36 -20.45
CA VAL A 28 11.71 -8.52 -20.44
C VAL A 28 12.16 -9.53 -21.49
N GLN A 29 13.32 -9.28 -22.11
CA GLN A 29 13.94 -10.21 -23.07
C GLN A 29 15.04 -10.99 -22.36
N ARG A 30 14.87 -12.31 -22.29
CA ARG A 30 15.86 -13.24 -21.72
C ARG A 30 16.35 -14.19 -22.79
N TYR A 31 17.65 -14.49 -22.79
CA TYR A 31 18.23 -15.47 -23.70
C TYR A 31 18.24 -16.86 -23.04
N ILE A 32 17.66 -17.85 -23.71
CA ILE A 32 17.71 -19.26 -23.30
C ILE A 32 18.41 -20.02 -24.42
N GLY A 33 19.63 -20.51 -24.16
CA GLY A 33 20.42 -21.20 -25.19
C GLY A 33 20.71 -20.33 -26.42
N GLY A 34 20.89 -19.01 -26.25
CA GLY A 34 21.12 -18.07 -27.35
C GLY A 34 19.86 -17.62 -28.10
N ILE A 35 18.69 -18.16 -27.77
CA ILE A 35 17.41 -17.75 -28.35
C ILE A 35 16.79 -16.65 -27.48
N PRO A 36 16.45 -15.47 -28.03
CA PRO A 36 15.74 -14.44 -27.28
C PRO A 36 14.29 -14.88 -27.05
N VAL A 37 13.89 -14.93 -25.79
CA VAL A 37 12.52 -15.23 -25.34
C VAL A 37 11.99 -14.03 -24.59
N ARG A 38 10.80 -13.56 -24.97
CA ARG A 38 10.11 -12.47 -24.28
C ARG A 38 9.24 -13.05 -23.17
N THR A 39 9.47 -12.63 -21.93
CA THR A 39 8.70 -13.05 -20.75
C THR A 39 8.12 -11.80 -20.08
N ILE A 40 6.98 -11.92 -19.42
CA ILE A 40 6.42 -10.87 -18.59
C ILE A 40 6.95 -11.07 -17.17
N GLU A 41 7.55 -10.04 -16.60
CA GLU A 41 8.03 -10.02 -15.22
C GLU A 41 7.27 -8.95 -14.44
N MET A 42 6.88 -9.27 -13.21
CA MET A 42 6.21 -8.32 -12.31
C MET A 42 7.27 -7.59 -11.50
N VAL A 43 7.47 -6.30 -11.79
CA VAL A 43 8.50 -5.48 -11.14
C VAL A 43 7.84 -4.42 -10.24
N PRO A 44 8.32 -4.21 -9.00
CA PRO A 44 7.78 -3.18 -8.11
C PRO A 44 7.86 -1.80 -8.74
N TYR A 45 6.79 -1.02 -8.66
CA TYR A 45 6.76 0.33 -9.20
C TYR A 45 6.39 1.36 -8.11
N PRO A 46 7.39 1.98 -7.45
CA PRO A 46 7.19 2.80 -6.26
C PRO A 46 6.21 3.96 -6.39
N HIS A 47 5.99 4.49 -7.59
CA HIS A 47 4.99 5.54 -7.85
C HIS A 47 3.55 5.07 -7.66
N PHE A 48 3.32 3.77 -7.46
CA PHE A 48 2.03 3.18 -7.17
C PHE A 48 2.03 2.60 -5.75
N PRO A 49 2.10 3.43 -4.68
CA PRO A 49 1.96 2.96 -3.31
C PRO A 49 0.77 2.01 -3.13
N ASP A 50 1.02 0.84 -2.54
CA ASP A 50 0.02 -0.16 -2.17
C ASP A 50 -0.28 -0.03 -0.68
N ILE A 51 -1.35 0.69 -0.38
CA ILE A 51 -1.66 1.22 0.94
C ILE A 51 -2.60 0.27 1.66
N ARG A 52 -2.23 -0.14 2.88
CA ARG A 52 -2.95 -1.18 3.65
C ARG A 52 -2.87 -0.94 5.15
N GLY A 53 -3.95 -1.29 5.84
CA GLY A 53 -4.08 -1.27 7.30
C GLY A 53 -3.74 0.09 7.92
N ASP A 54 -2.70 0.23 8.74
CA ASP A 54 -2.43 1.47 9.50
C ASP A 54 -2.13 2.70 8.62
N ASP A 55 -1.77 2.49 7.35
CA ASP A 55 -1.61 3.56 6.35
C ASP A 55 -2.98 4.08 5.82
N LEU A 56 -4.08 3.40 6.18
CA LEU A 56 -5.47 3.80 5.96
C LEU A 56 -6.12 4.17 7.29
N ASN A 57 -6.93 5.23 7.28
CA ASN A 57 -7.74 5.55 8.45
C ASN A 57 -8.96 4.60 8.53
N LEU A 58 -8.80 3.50 9.27
CA LEU A 58 -9.83 2.47 9.36
C LEU A 58 -11.06 2.87 10.19
N ASP A 59 -10.95 3.96 10.96
CA ASP A 59 -12.06 4.49 11.74
C ASP A 59 -12.93 5.46 10.94
N HIS A 60 -12.45 5.95 9.79
CA HIS A 60 -13.21 6.85 8.93
C HIS A 60 -14.06 6.07 7.91
N PRO A 61 -15.36 6.41 7.71
CA PRO A 61 -16.26 5.69 6.79
C PRO A 61 -15.76 5.59 5.35
N ILE A 62 -15.00 6.58 4.86
CA ILE A 62 -14.45 6.58 3.50
C ILE A 62 -13.49 5.40 3.28
N THR A 63 -12.63 5.14 4.25
CA THR A 63 -11.49 4.21 4.12
C THR A 63 -11.66 2.92 4.94
N GLY A 64 -12.60 2.89 5.88
CA GLY A 64 -12.80 1.79 6.82
C GLY A 64 -13.13 0.44 6.19
N SER A 65 -13.76 0.41 5.01
CA SER A 65 -14.09 -0.85 4.31
C SER A 65 -13.07 -1.30 3.27
N LEU A 66 -12.14 -0.42 2.87
CA LEU A 66 -11.31 -0.66 1.70
C LEU A 66 -10.32 -1.81 1.89
N ASN A 67 -9.78 -1.99 3.10
CA ASN A 67 -8.65 -2.86 3.45
C ASN A 67 -7.33 -2.51 2.75
N GLN A 68 -7.39 -2.20 1.45
CA GLN A 68 -6.29 -1.86 0.58
C GLN A 68 -6.75 -0.87 -0.49
N ILE A 69 -5.86 0.05 -0.88
CA ILE A 69 -6.01 0.88 -2.06
C ILE A 69 -4.63 1.19 -2.66
N THR A 70 -4.59 1.43 -3.97
CA THR A 70 -3.39 1.86 -4.69
C THR A 70 -3.66 3.24 -5.23
N LEU A 71 -2.79 4.19 -4.91
CA LEU A 71 -2.81 5.52 -5.51
C LEU A 71 -1.63 5.63 -6.46
N ASN A 72 -1.90 5.91 -7.73
CA ASN A 72 -0.87 6.06 -8.74
C ASN A 72 -0.46 7.54 -8.89
N TRP A 73 0.85 7.79 -9.01
CA TRP A 73 1.44 9.12 -9.19
C TRP A 73 0.89 10.15 -8.21
N ALA A 74 0.80 9.76 -6.94
CA ALA A 74 0.29 10.62 -5.89
C ALA A 74 1.34 11.62 -5.44
N SER A 75 0.90 12.82 -5.07
CA SER A 75 1.74 13.88 -4.49
C SER A 75 1.50 14.03 -2.99
N PRO A 76 2.47 14.53 -2.19
CA PRO A 76 2.22 14.85 -0.80
C PRO A 76 1.18 15.95 -0.64
N ILE A 77 0.35 15.84 0.40
CA ILE A 77 -0.58 16.88 0.84
C ILE A 77 -0.09 17.47 2.16
N ILE A 78 0.02 18.80 2.21
CA ILE A 78 0.32 19.54 3.44
C ILE A 78 -0.96 20.27 3.88
N ALA A 79 -1.30 20.13 5.16
CA ALA A 79 -2.34 20.92 5.79
C ALA A 79 -1.70 22.02 6.67
N ASP A 80 -2.04 23.26 6.38
CA ASP A 80 -1.62 24.46 7.11
C ASP A 80 -2.44 24.58 8.39
N THR A 81 -1.85 24.20 9.52
CA THR A 81 -2.51 24.18 10.83
C THR A 81 -2.85 25.57 11.37
N ASP A 82 -2.26 26.63 10.80
CA ASP A 82 -2.57 28.01 11.18
C ASP A 82 -3.89 28.48 10.54
N LYS A 83 -4.28 27.87 9.41
CA LYS A 83 -5.55 28.17 8.70
C LYS A 83 -6.63 27.13 8.97
N LEU A 84 -6.25 25.87 9.15
CA LEU A 84 -7.14 24.74 9.44
C LEU A 84 -6.74 24.11 10.76
N SER A 85 -7.61 24.22 11.77
CA SER A 85 -7.39 23.55 13.03
C SER A 85 -7.31 22.02 12.84
N GLU A 86 -6.41 21.36 13.58
CA GLU A 86 -6.10 19.93 13.41
C GLU A 86 -7.34 19.03 13.57
N ASP A 87 -8.30 19.41 14.42
CA ASP A 87 -9.56 18.69 14.65
C ASP A 87 -10.48 18.67 13.41
N ARG A 88 -10.27 19.59 12.48
CA ARG A 88 -11.01 19.67 11.21
C ARG A 88 -10.33 18.91 10.07
N VAL A 89 -9.14 18.36 10.28
CA VAL A 89 -8.37 17.66 9.25
C VAL A 89 -8.28 16.18 9.58
N VAL A 90 -9.00 15.37 8.81
CA VAL A 90 -8.93 13.92 8.89
C VAL A 90 -8.02 13.40 7.80
N LYS A 91 -6.88 12.84 8.20
CA LYS A 91 -5.98 12.11 7.30
C LYS A 91 -6.62 10.77 6.95
N LEU A 92 -6.89 10.52 5.67
CA LEU A 92 -7.58 9.32 5.19
C LEU A 92 -6.59 8.25 4.75
N ILE A 93 -5.59 8.67 3.99
CA ILE A 93 -4.63 7.80 3.32
C ILE A 93 -3.23 8.39 3.50
N LYS A 94 -2.28 7.54 3.91
CA LYS A 94 -0.86 7.88 4.02
C LYS A 94 0.00 6.90 3.24
N SER A 95 1.17 7.34 2.82
CA SER A 95 2.21 6.42 2.33
C SER A 95 2.93 5.74 3.51
N SER A 96 3.69 4.68 3.23
CA SER A 96 4.44 3.98 4.28
C SER A 96 5.54 4.86 4.87
N ALA A 97 6.00 4.54 6.08
CA ALA A 97 7.12 5.24 6.73
C ALA A 97 8.46 5.16 5.96
N SER A 98 8.57 4.27 4.97
CA SER A 98 9.76 4.10 4.12
C SER A 98 9.66 4.85 2.79
N SER A 99 8.61 5.64 2.60
CA SER A 99 8.38 6.40 1.37
C SER A 99 9.36 7.56 1.25
N TRP A 100 9.44 8.09 0.04
CA TRP A 100 10.20 9.29 -0.28
C TRP A 100 9.52 10.06 -1.39
N THR A 101 9.97 11.29 -1.59
CA THR A 101 9.46 12.18 -2.62
C THR A 101 10.50 12.45 -3.70
N SER A 102 10.04 12.82 -4.89
CA SER A 102 10.89 13.13 -6.03
C SER A 102 10.22 14.16 -6.94
N GLU A 103 10.97 15.22 -7.27
CA GLU A 103 10.63 16.19 -8.31
C GLU A 103 10.91 15.67 -9.74
N ASN A 104 11.57 14.50 -9.87
CA ASN A 104 11.98 13.98 -11.16
C ASN A 104 10.77 13.60 -12.04
N LEU A 105 10.67 14.23 -13.21
CA LEU A 105 9.62 13.97 -14.19
C LEU A 105 9.80 12.65 -14.96
N ASN A 106 11.00 12.05 -14.92
CA ASN A 106 11.24 10.76 -15.53
C ASN A 106 10.73 9.63 -14.64
N VAL A 107 9.53 9.17 -14.94
CA VAL A 107 8.84 8.07 -14.24
C VAL A 107 9.16 6.68 -14.82
N ILE A 108 10.13 6.58 -15.74
CA ILE A 108 10.56 5.31 -16.32
C ILE A 108 11.61 4.69 -15.39
N PRO A 109 11.38 3.46 -14.88
CA PRO A 109 12.32 2.80 -13.98
C PRO A 109 13.58 2.35 -14.72
N ASP A 110 14.74 2.52 -14.09
CA ASP A 110 16.04 2.00 -14.52
C ASP A 110 16.52 0.90 -13.58
N TYR A 111 16.05 -0.33 -13.81
CA TYR A 111 16.45 -1.51 -13.04
C TYR A 111 17.91 -1.95 -13.27
N LYS A 112 18.62 -1.38 -14.27
CA LYS A 112 20.05 -1.67 -14.44
C LYS A 112 20.88 -0.90 -13.43
N SER A 113 20.54 0.37 -13.22
CA SER A 113 21.21 1.24 -12.25
C SER A 113 20.67 1.06 -10.83
N TYR A 114 19.37 0.76 -10.70
CA TYR A 114 18.66 0.64 -9.43
C TYR A 114 17.84 -0.67 -9.38
N PRO A 115 18.46 -1.82 -9.07
CA PRO A 115 17.82 -3.12 -9.18
C PRO A 115 16.56 -3.31 -8.33
N ASP A 116 16.51 -2.68 -7.14
CA ASP A 116 15.45 -2.95 -6.16
C ASP A 116 14.13 -2.25 -6.52
N THR A 117 14.21 -0.99 -6.94
CA THR A 117 13.03 -0.12 -7.11
C THR A 117 12.93 0.51 -8.50
N GLY A 118 13.99 0.44 -9.30
CA GLY A 118 14.09 1.17 -10.57
C GLY A 118 14.35 2.66 -10.43
N PHE A 119 14.46 3.19 -9.21
CA PHE A 119 14.65 4.62 -8.95
C PHE A 119 15.81 4.86 -7.97
N ALA A 120 16.40 6.05 -8.05
CA ALA A 120 17.51 6.42 -7.18
C ALA A 120 17.10 6.36 -5.70
N ASN A 121 17.93 5.73 -4.88
CA ASN A 121 17.74 5.71 -3.44
C ASN A 121 18.01 7.09 -2.85
N VAL A 122 17.18 7.47 -1.88
CA VAL A 122 17.32 8.72 -1.12
C VAL A 122 17.46 8.46 0.37
N ASN A 123 18.15 9.39 1.04
CA ASN A 123 18.42 9.32 2.48
C ASN A 123 17.23 9.76 3.33
N LYS A 124 16.44 10.73 2.85
CA LYS A 124 15.25 11.23 3.56
C LYS A 124 14.08 10.29 3.25
N ARG A 125 13.55 9.64 4.28
CA ARG A 125 12.36 8.79 4.21
C ARG A 125 11.31 9.32 5.18
N GLY A 126 10.04 9.17 4.82
CA GLY A 126 8.92 9.66 5.61
C GLY A 126 7.59 9.19 5.05
N SER A 127 6.59 9.11 5.92
CA SER A 127 5.19 8.92 5.52
C SER A 127 4.61 10.26 5.09
N GLU A 128 3.89 10.26 3.98
CA GLU A 128 3.26 11.44 3.38
C GLU A 128 1.74 11.26 3.34
N ASP A 129 0.99 12.34 3.58
CA ASP A 129 -0.47 12.31 3.46
C ASP A 129 -0.86 12.36 1.97
N LEU A 130 -1.67 11.42 1.51
CA LEU A 130 -2.07 11.28 0.10
C LEU A 130 -3.56 11.51 -0.14
N ALA A 131 -4.37 11.41 0.91
CA ALA A 131 -5.75 11.86 0.89
C ALA A 131 -6.18 12.38 2.26
N VAL A 132 -6.90 13.49 2.27
CA VAL A 132 -7.42 14.13 3.47
C VAL A 132 -8.89 14.50 3.27
N ALA A 133 -9.67 14.42 4.33
CA ALA A 133 -11.00 15.02 4.40
C ALA A 133 -10.95 16.18 5.40
N ILE A 134 -11.52 17.31 5.02
CA ILE A 134 -11.66 18.47 5.89
C ILE A 134 -13.12 18.87 6.03
N SER A 135 -13.48 19.36 7.22
CA SER A 135 -14.82 19.88 7.51
C SER A 135 -14.79 21.40 7.61
N GLY A 136 -15.92 22.03 7.27
CA GLY A 136 -16.12 23.47 7.28
C GLY A 136 -16.09 24.09 8.69
N PRO A 137 -16.26 25.40 8.79
CA PRO A 137 -16.58 26.33 7.70
C PRO A 137 -15.35 26.74 6.87
N PHE A 138 -15.54 26.97 5.57
CA PHE A 138 -14.50 27.45 4.66
C PHE A 138 -14.79 28.88 4.23
N LYS A 139 -13.79 29.75 4.35
CA LYS A 139 -13.87 31.10 3.79
C LYS A 139 -13.79 31.02 2.26
N SER A 140 -14.65 31.79 1.59
CA SER A 140 -14.66 31.86 0.13
C SER A 140 -13.41 32.58 -0.38
N TYR A 141 -12.73 31.96 -1.36
CA TYR A 141 -11.59 32.56 -2.06
C TYR A 141 -11.95 33.90 -2.71
N PHE A 142 -13.22 34.08 -3.08
CA PHE A 142 -13.74 35.28 -3.73
C PHE A 142 -14.43 36.24 -2.77
N ALA A 143 -14.34 36.02 -1.45
CA ALA A 143 -15.04 36.85 -0.46
C ALA A 143 -14.76 38.36 -0.61
N ASP A 144 -13.58 38.70 -1.11
CA ASP A 144 -13.11 40.08 -1.30
C ASP A 144 -13.15 40.55 -2.78
N ALA A 145 -13.64 39.73 -3.71
CA ALA A 145 -13.70 40.04 -5.16
C ALA A 145 -14.80 41.05 -5.55
N VAL A 146 -15.60 41.52 -4.58
CA VAL A 146 -16.78 42.37 -4.76
C VAL A 146 -16.44 43.83 -5.14
N ASP A 147 -15.16 44.22 -5.15
CA ASP A 147 -14.76 45.58 -5.58
C ASP A 147 -14.72 45.74 -7.13
N ILE A 148 -15.04 44.70 -7.88
CA ILE A 148 -15.22 44.76 -9.34
C ILE A 148 -16.65 45.23 -9.62
N GLN A 149 -16.77 46.51 -10.02
CA GLN A 149 -18.00 47.22 -10.36
C GLN A 149 -19.11 46.32 -10.93
N SER A 150 -20.14 46.12 -10.13
CA SER A 150 -21.33 45.35 -10.47
C SER A 150 -22.13 46.04 -11.59
N GLU A 151 -21.84 45.68 -12.84
CA GLU A 151 -22.87 45.73 -13.90
C GLU A 151 -23.94 44.67 -13.57
N LYS A 152 -25.05 45.15 -13.01
CA LYS A 152 -26.34 44.43 -12.86
C LYS A 152 -26.32 43.11 -12.04
N GLY A 153 -26.56 43.24 -10.73
CA GLY A 153 -27.44 42.33 -9.97
C GLY A 153 -27.00 40.87 -9.77
N LEU A 154 -25.75 40.50 -10.08
CA LEU A 154 -25.28 39.10 -10.00
C LEU A 154 -24.50 38.75 -8.71
N LEU A 155 -24.17 39.73 -7.86
CA LEU A 155 -23.22 39.54 -6.74
C LEU A 155 -23.80 39.80 -5.34
N GLU A 156 -25.09 40.12 -5.19
CA GLU A 156 -25.71 40.32 -3.86
C GLU A 156 -25.81 39.00 -3.04
N ASP A 157 -25.73 37.84 -3.70
CA ASP A 157 -25.83 36.51 -3.08
C ASP A 157 -24.47 35.76 -3.01
N LEU A 158 -23.35 36.49 -2.96
CA LEU A 158 -22.04 35.84 -2.81
C LEU A 158 -21.90 35.21 -1.41
N ILE A 159 -21.85 33.88 -1.37
CA ILE A 159 -21.56 33.12 -0.16
C ILE A 159 -20.11 33.39 0.25
N LYS A 160 -19.92 34.10 1.36
CA LYS A 160 -18.60 34.45 1.92
C LYS A 160 -17.97 33.32 2.71
N GLU A 161 -18.78 32.44 3.27
CA GLU A 161 -18.35 31.35 4.14
C GLU A 161 -19.32 30.18 4.01
N SER A 162 -18.77 28.96 3.97
CA SER A 162 -19.60 27.75 3.96
C SER A 162 -20.16 27.42 5.34
N PRO A 163 -21.23 26.62 5.44
CA PRO A 163 -21.66 26.03 6.71
C PRO A 163 -20.55 25.18 7.35
N SER A 164 -20.66 24.93 8.66
CA SER A 164 -19.76 24.01 9.38
C SER A 164 -19.89 22.55 8.92
N SER A 165 -21.04 22.17 8.38
CA SER A 165 -21.28 20.84 7.80
C SER A 165 -20.70 20.66 6.40
N ALA A 166 -20.09 21.71 5.82
CA ALA A 166 -19.41 21.59 4.53
C ALA A 166 -18.26 20.60 4.63
N LYS A 167 -18.05 19.81 3.58
CA LYS A 167 -17.04 18.75 3.54
C LYS A 167 -16.22 18.92 2.26
N LEU A 168 -14.90 18.77 2.36
CA LEU A 168 -14.01 18.73 1.21
C LEU A 168 -13.10 17.51 1.36
N ILE A 169 -13.03 16.69 0.32
CA ILE A 169 -12.11 15.54 0.24
C ILE A 169 -11.08 15.87 -0.82
N LEU A 170 -9.81 15.81 -0.45
CA LEU A 170 -8.69 16.01 -1.35
C LEU A 170 -7.94 14.68 -1.51
N ILE A 171 -7.72 14.28 -2.76
CA ILE A 171 -6.99 13.07 -3.15
C ILE A 171 -5.90 13.55 -4.09
N SER A 172 -4.64 13.26 -3.79
CA SER A 172 -3.50 13.79 -4.55
C SER A 172 -3.14 12.96 -5.79
N SER A 173 -4.10 12.20 -6.33
CA SER A 173 -3.95 11.46 -7.58
C SER A 173 -5.11 11.81 -8.52
N ASN A 174 -4.76 12.22 -9.74
CA ASN A 174 -5.75 12.53 -10.78
C ASN A 174 -6.30 11.29 -11.50
N SER A 175 -5.67 10.13 -11.33
CA SER A 175 -5.88 8.96 -12.18
C SER A 175 -6.13 7.67 -11.40
N PHE A 176 -6.17 7.69 -10.06
CA PHE A 176 -6.40 6.48 -9.26
C PHE A 176 -7.68 5.74 -9.57
N ALA A 177 -8.74 6.48 -9.93
CA ALA A 177 -10.04 5.94 -10.33
C ALA A 177 -10.28 5.97 -11.85
N ALA A 178 -9.26 6.27 -12.65
CA ALA A 178 -9.39 6.25 -14.10
C ALA A 178 -9.38 4.80 -14.62
N ASP A 179 -10.19 4.52 -15.65
CA ASP A 179 -10.31 3.19 -16.27
C ASP A 179 -8.95 2.59 -16.62
N GLY A 180 -8.04 3.38 -17.21
CA GLY A 180 -6.70 2.91 -17.57
C GLY A 180 -5.85 2.45 -16.37
N SER A 181 -5.99 3.10 -15.22
CA SER A 181 -5.28 2.72 -13.98
C SER A 181 -5.91 1.48 -13.34
N ILE A 182 -7.24 1.40 -13.37
CA ILE A 182 -8.00 0.23 -12.91
C ILE A 182 -7.66 -0.99 -13.76
N ASP A 183 -7.62 -0.85 -15.08
CA ASP A 183 -7.24 -1.90 -16.02
C ASP A 183 -5.80 -2.35 -15.77
N LEU A 184 -4.87 -1.41 -15.60
CA LEU A 184 -3.47 -1.73 -15.33
C LEU A 184 -3.31 -2.53 -14.03
N ALA A 185 -3.97 -2.09 -12.95
CA ALA A 185 -3.98 -2.80 -11.67
C ALA A 185 -4.67 -4.16 -11.77
N SER A 186 -5.77 -4.25 -12.53
CA SER A 186 -6.50 -5.51 -12.72
C SER A 186 -5.67 -6.55 -13.47
N HIS A 187 -4.91 -6.12 -14.49
CA HIS A 187 -3.96 -7.00 -15.19
C HIS A 187 -2.85 -7.48 -14.26
N ALA A 188 -2.28 -6.57 -13.45
CA ALA A 188 -1.24 -6.92 -12.48
C ALA A 188 -1.72 -7.93 -11.43
N MET A 189 -2.96 -7.79 -10.96
CA MET A 189 -3.56 -8.66 -9.94
C MET A 189 -4.25 -9.91 -10.51
N SER A 190 -4.40 -10.01 -11.85
CA SER A 190 -5.17 -11.06 -12.54
C SER A 190 -6.63 -11.17 -12.05
N THR A 191 -7.19 -10.09 -11.52
CA THR A 191 -8.57 -10.00 -11.00
C THR A 191 -9.07 -8.57 -11.15
N LEU A 192 -10.39 -8.37 -11.18
CA LEU A 192 -10.97 -7.04 -11.30
C LEU A 192 -10.67 -6.20 -10.04
N TYR A 193 -10.06 -5.04 -10.24
CA TYR A 193 -9.68 -4.14 -9.16
C TYR A 193 -10.71 -3.03 -8.96
N THR A 194 -11.54 -3.13 -7.91
CA THR A 194 -12.67 -2.21 -7.66
C THR A 194 -12.44 -1.21 -6.54
N LYS A 195 -11.26 -1.20 -5.90
CA LYS A 195 -10.99 -0.38 -4.71
C LYS A 195 -11.08 1.14 -4.93
N PRO A 196 -10.59 1.71 -6.04
CA PRO A 196 -10.80 3.12 -6.34
C PRO A 196 -12.27 3.50 -6.45
N LEU A 197 -13.10 2.62 -7.04
CA LEU A 197 -14.54 2.84 -7.14
C LEU A 197 -15.23 2.77 -5.78
N GLU A 198 -14.86 1.80 -4.95
CA GLU A 198 -15.36 1.69 -3.56
C GLU A 198 -15.00 2.95 -2.75
N PHE A 199 -13.78 3.49 -2.90
CA PHE A 199 -13.37 4.75 -2.27
C PHE A 199 -14.28 5.90 -2.72
N MET A 200 -14.50 6.05 -4.03
CA MET A 200 -15.33 7.11 -4.59
C MET A 200 -16.78 7.00 -4.11
N GLN A 201 -17.32 5.78 -4.05
CA GLN A 201 -18.65 5.56 -3.49
C GLN A 201 -18.71 5.99 -2.03
N ASN A 202 -17.78 5.53 -1.19
CA ASN A 202 -17.78 5.89 0.23
C ASN A 202 -17.57 7.40 0.45
N ALA A 203 -16.79 8.06 -0.42
CA ALA A 203 -16.57 9.51 -0.41
C ALA A 203 -17.86 10.28 -0.74
N VAL A 204 -18.60 9.83 -1.76
CA VAL A 204 -19.91 10.41 -2.11
C VAL A 204 -20.90 10.19 -0.99
N ASP A 205 -21.03 8.95 -0.49
CA ASP A 205 -21.92 8.61 0.62
C ASP A 205 -21.64 9.51 1.83
N TRP A 206 -20.37 9.62 2.26
CA TRP A 206 -19.98 10.48 3.39
C TRP A 206 -20.24 11.98 3.14
N SER A 207 -20.17 12.43 1.89
CA SER A 207 -20.45 13.82 1.52
C SER A 207 -21.95 14.14 1.50
N THR A 208 -22.81 13.14 1.31
CA THR A 208 -24.28 13.31 1.18
C THR A 208 -25.07 12.86 2.40
N GLU A 209 -24.56 11.92 3.19
CA GLU A 209 -25.28 11.33 4.32
C GLU A 209 -25.00 12.05 5.66
N ASP A 210 -25.94 11.88 6.58
CA ASP A 210 -25.80 12.30 7.97
C ASP A 210 -24.80 11.37 8.70
N GLU A 211 -23.82 11.96 9.41
CA GLU A 211 -22.73 11.23 10.07
C GLU A 211 -23.25 10.17 11.06
N SER A 212 -24.43 10.39 11.62
CA SER A 212 -25.11 9.47 12.54
C SER A 212 -25.51 8.13 11.90
N LEU A 213 -25.73 8.08 10.58
CA LEU A 213 -26.15 6.89 9.84
C LEU A 213 -24.97 6.09 9.29
N LEU A 214 -23.85 6.76 8.98
CA LEU A 214 -22.62 6.13 8.48
C LEU A 214 -21.98 5.20 9.52
N GLY A 215 -22.13 5.49 10.81
CA GLY A 215 -21.62 4.66 11.91
C GLY A 215 -22.32 3.30 12.07
N LEU A 216 -23.49 3.11 11.45
CA LEU A 216 -24.26 1.86 11.51
C LEU A 216 -23.93 0.87 10.38
N ARG A 217 -23.13 1.29 9.38
CA ARG A 217 -22.63 0.41 8.33
C ARG A 217 -21.60 -0.54 8.95
N GLY A 218 -22.05 -1.78 9.17
CA GLY A 218 -21.30 -2.81 9.89
C GLY A 218 -19.85 -2.92 9.42
N LYS A 219 -18.93 -2.92 10.40
CA LYS A 219 -17.51 -3.25 10.25
C LYS A 219 -17.36 -4.71 9.80
N SER A 220 -17.73 -5.01 8.56
CA SER A 220 -17.52 -6.32 7.96
C SER A 220 -16.03 -6.47 7.71
N GLN A 221 -15.35 -7.17 8.62
CA GLN A 221 -13.95 -7.55 8.47
C GLN A 221 -13.83 -8.54 7.31
N PHE A 222 -13.65 -8.03 6.10
CA PHE A 222 -13.19 -8.85 4.99
C PHE A 222 -11.75 -9.30 5.27
N ALA A 223 -11.40 -10.49 4.76
CA ALA A 223 -10.08 -11.08 4.93
C ALA A 223 -8.99 -10.06 4.56
N ARG A 224 -8.24 -9.62 5.58
CA ARG A 224 -7.15 -8.64 5.44
C ARG A 224 -6.10 -9.24 4.51
N THR A 225 -5.80 -8.58 3.40
CA THR A 225 -4.70 -8.98 2.54
C THR A 225 -3.39 -8.89 3.33
N LEU A 226 -2.53 -9.90 3.18
CA LEU A 226 -1.24 -9.93 3.87
C LEU A 226 -0.38 -8.74 3.42
N TYR A 227 0.38 -8.17 4.35
CA TYR A 227 1.37 -7.16 4.04
C TYR A 227 2.50 -7.79 3.23
N PRO A 228 2.98 -7.13 2.15
CA PRO A 228 4.24 -7.52 1.55
C PRO A 228 5.37 -7.30 2.59
N MET A 229 6.20 -8.31 2.79
CA MET A 229 7.36 -8.24 3.70
C MET A 229 8.55 -7.64 2.96
N SER A 230 9.43 -6.93 3.68
CA SER A 230 10.71 -6.51 3.12
C SER A 230 11.60 -7.72 2.79
N GLU A 231 12.44 -7.60 1.75
CA GLU A 231 13.27 -8.72 1.28
C GLU A 231 14.15 -9.32 2.38
N ASP A 232 14.73 -8.49 3.25
CA ASP A 232 15.62 -8.97 4.32
C ASP A 232 14.85 -9.80 5.36
N THR A 233 13.64 -9.37 5.70
CA THR A 233 12.76 -10.11 6.62
C THR A 233 12.33 -11.43 5.98
N GLN A 234 11.97 -11.40 4.69
CA GLN A 234 11.61 -12.59 3.94
C GLN A 234 12.77 -13.60 3.91
N LYS A 235 13.98 -13.17 3.55
CA LYS A 235 15.19 -14.01 3.52
C LYS A 235 15.50 -14.62 4.90
N GLY A 236 15.29 -13.86 5.98
CA GLY A 236 15.46 -14.35 7.35
C GLY A 236 14.49 -15.49 7.69
N TRP A 237 13.21 -15.34 7.35
CA TRP A 237 12.19 -16.38 7.54
C TRP A 237 12.42 -17.60 6.64
N GLU A 238 12.85 -17.40 5.40
CA GLU A 238 13.22 -18.47 4.49
C GLU A 238 14.39 -19.30 5.06
N LEU A 239 15.45 -18.64 5.52
CA LEU A 239 16.60 -19.30 6.13
C LEU A 239 16.20 -20.07 7.40
N PHE A 240 15.39 -19.47 8.27
CA PHE A 240 14.88 -20.13 9.47
C PHE A 240 14.11 -21.41 9.12
N ASN A 241 13.19 -21.34 8.15
CA ASN A 241 12.42 -22.49 7.71
C ASN A 241 13.31 -23.60 7.11
N TYR A 242 14.35 -23.24 6.35
CA TYR A 242 15.30 -24.21 5.83
C TYR A 242 16.12 -24.89 6.92
N ILE A 243 16.61 -24.13 7.91
CA ILE A 243 17.31 -24.70 9.07
C ILE A 243 16.39 -25.66 9.84
N LEU A 244 15.14 -25.26 10.07
CA LEU A 244 14.15 -26.09 10.75
C LEU A 244 13.89 -27.39 9.99
N ALA A 245 13.78 -27.33 8.66
CA ALA A 245 13.61 -28.51 7.81
C ALA A 245 14.83 -29.45 7.86
N ILE A 246 16.06 -28.92 7.82
CA ILE A 246 17.29 -29.71 7.94
C ILE A 246 17.38 -30.39 9.31
N ILE A 247 17.04 -29.67 10.38
CA ILE A 247 16.98 -30.23 11.74
C ILE A 247 15.94 -31.37 11.79
N GLY A 248 14.77 -31.16 11.21
CA GLY A 248 13.74 -32.21 11.09
C GLY A 248 14.24 -33.46 10.37
N LEU A 249 14.90 -33.30 9.23
CA LEU A 249 15.52 -34.41 8.48
C LEU A 249 16.61 -35.11 9.29
N PHE A 250 17.42 -34.37 10.03
CA PHE A 250 18.46 -34.93 10.90
C PHE A 250 17.86 -35.79 12.02
N PHE A 251 16.75 -35.36 12.63
CA PHE A 251 16.03 -36.17 13.62
C PHE A 251 15.44 -37.45 13.02
N VAL A 252 14.85 -37.37 11.82
CA VAL A 252 14.35 -38.55 11.10
C VAL A 252 15.49 -39.52 10.79
N TRP A 253 16.62 -39.02 10.30
CA TRP A 253 17.82 -39.83 10.04
C TRP A 253 18.37 -40.48 11.32
N LEU A 254 18.45 -39.74 12.43
CA LEU A 254 18.87 -40.29 13.72
C LEU A 254 17.93 -41.40 14.19
N TRP A 255 16.62 -41.21 14.02
CA TRP A 255 15.63 -42.21 14.39
C TRP A 255 15.75 -43.48 13.53
N GLN A 256 15.86 -43.34 12.20
CA GLN A 256 16.08 -44.48 11.30
C GLN A 256 17.37 -45.20 11.66
N ARG A 257 18.48 -44.47 11.88
CA ARG A 257 19.76 -45.06 12.27
C ARG A 257 19.71 -45.80 13.60
N GLN A 258 18.93 -45.32 14.56
CA GLN A 258 18.71 -46.04 15.82
C GLN A 258 17.86 -47.29 15.62
N ARG A 259 16.85 -47.25 14.76
CA ARG A 259 16.00 -48.40 14.43
C ARG A 259 16.80 -49.50 13.73
N ASP A 260 17.57 -49.17 12.70
CA ASP A 260 18.41 -50.13 11.97
C ASP A 260 19.45 -50.81 12.89
N ARG A 261 20.01 -50.05 13.83
CA ARG A 261 20.92 -50.60 14.86
C ARG A 261 20.21 -51.56 15.82
N ARG A 262 18.92 -51.36 16.11
CA ARG A 262 18.12 -52.28 16.94
C ARG A 262 17.77 -53.53 16.15
N ASP A 263 17.41 -53.39 14.87
CA ASP A 263 17.06 -54.50 13.99
C ASP A 263 18.27 -55.42 13.73
N LEU A 264 19.46 -54.86 13.55
CA LEU A 264 20.72 -55.63 13.44
C LEU A 264 21.11 -56.35 14.74
N ARG A 265 20.79 -55.78 15.92
CA ARG A 265 21.01 -56.46 17.21
C ARG A 265 20.03 -57.62 17.40
N ALA A 266 18.76 -57.42 17.03
CA ALA A 266 17.75 -58.48 17.06
C ALA A 266 18.09 -59.63 16.10
N GLN A 267 18.58 -59.34 14.88
CA GLN A 267 19.07 -60.37 13.96
C GLN A 267 20.30 -61.12 14.47
N LYS A 268 21.25 -60.46 15.14
CA LYS A 268 22.41 -61.13 15.75
C LYS A 268 22.03 -62.06 16.91
N ILE A 269 20.97 -61.71 17.66
CA ILE A 269 20.41 -62.58 18.70
C ILE A 269 19.66 -63.77 18.08
N MET A 270 18.97 -63.59 16.95
CA MET A 270 18.32 -64.70 16.22
C MET A 270 19.30 -65.62 15.45
N LEU A 271 20.42 -65.10 14.95
CA LEU A 271 21.42 -65.87 14.18
C LEU A 271 22.46 -66.60 15.06
N GLY A 272 22.26 -66.69 16.38
CA GLY A 272 22.95 -67.66 17.22
C GLY A 272 24.44 -67.40 17.46
N MET A 273 24.80 -66.25 18.03
CA MET A 273 26.14 -66.04 18.63
C MET A 273 26.05 -65.65 20.11
N GLU A 274 25.29 -66.42 20.87
CA GLU A 274 25.33 -66.39 22.34
C GLU A 274 25.24 -67.81 22.89
N ASN A 275 26.23 -68.63 22.54
CA ASN A 275 26.66 -69.80 23.34
C ASN A 275 27.98 -70.34 22.82
N GLN A 276 29.08 -69.67 23.15
CA GLN A 276 30.39 -70.31 23.25
C GLN A 276 31.25 -69.61 24.30
N LYS A 277 30.72 -69.49 25.52
CA LYS A 277 31.49 -69.20 26.74
C LYS A 277 30.77 -69.82 27.95
N SER A 278 30.68 -71.15 27.97
CA SER A 278 30.59 -71.91 29.21
C SER A 278 30.87 -73.39 28.89
N GLY A 279 31.85 -73.98 29.59
CA GLY A 279 32.05 -75.43 29.65
C GLY A 279 33.28 -75.97 28.91
N GLU A 280 34.34 -76.16 29.70
CA GLU A 280 35.43 -77.17 29.61
C GLU A 280 36.30 -77.28 28.35
#